data_AF-A0A812Y0Q7-F1
#
_entry.id   AF-A0A812Y0Q7-F1
#
_cell.length_a   1.000
_cell.length_b   1.000
_cell.length_c   1.000
_cell.angle_alpha   90.00
_cell.angle_beta   90.00
_cell.angle_gamma   90.00
#
_symmetry.space_group_name_H-M   'P 1'
#
loop_
_entity.id
_entity.type
_entity.pdbx_description
1 polymer ?
#
loop_
_entity_poly.entity_id
_entity_poly.type
_entity_poly.pdbx_seq_one_letter_code
_entity_poly.pdbx_strand_id
1 'polypeptide(L)'
;MAGAPAGEGRTESTCARSSLLAAVREDGRALQYASPYQGDKELVLTAVSQQGLALQHASPSLRGDAEVVLTAVKQNGLAFGMASRLLRSDDGLLLAAVQQNGLALQHALRRQRNCWPIAVAAVVQCGPALQFVSPYLRDSLELVLFAIQQDPAALDFASERVRGLLGGVLRGEDQFYGYQGEPLERMARSMTSTESTASDVDSLGDVISSGDEAQDEASVWEPAENSSMPLEAWQPQ
;
A
#
# COMPACT_ATOMS: atom_id res chain seq x y z
N MET A 1 11.07 55.05 37.39
CA MET A 1 12.02 54.66 36.34
C MET A 1 12.31 53.17 36.53
N ALA A 2 12.10 52.24 35.62
CA ALA A 2 11.49 52.21 34.29
C ALA A 2 10.89 50.80 34.17
N GLY A 3 9.61 50.69 33.80
CA GLY A 3 8.97 49.41 33.51
C GLY A 3 9.43 48.95 32.13
N ALA A 4 10.10 47.80 32.05
CA ALA A 4 10.51 47.19 30.80
C ALA A 4 9.27 46.65 30.03
N PRO A 5 9.16 46.88 28.71
CA PRO A 5 8.07 46.28 27.92
C PRO A 5 8.38 44.81 27.64
N ALA A 6 7.85 43.91 28.47
CA ALA A 6 8.00 42.46 28.32
C ALA A 6 6.97 41.80 27.36
N GLY A 7 6.29 42.59 26.50
CA GLY A 7 5.08 42.15 25.79
C GLY A 7 5.20 41.93 24.28
N GLU A 8 6.07 42.65 23.56
CA GLU A 8 5.99 42.74 22.10
C GLU A 8 6.51 41.48 21.37
N GLY A 9 7.46 40.75 21.95
CA GLY A 9 8.04 39.56 21.31
C GLY A 9 7.10 38.33 21.22
N ARG A 10 6.01 38.28 22.00
CA ARG A 10 5.08 37.12 21.95
C ARG A 10 3.99 37.28 20.90
N THR A 11 3.57 38.50 20.59
CA THR A 11 2.49 38.78 19.64
C THR A 11 2.95 38.72 18.18
N GLU A 12 4.21 39.08 17.91
CA GLU A 12 4.77 38.95 16.56
C GLU A 12 4.93 37.48 16.16
N SER A 13 5.36 36.62 17.10
CA SER A 13 5.55 35.19 16.83
C SER A 13 4.23 34.45 16.62
N THR A 14 3.15 34.83 17.30
CA THR A 14 1.83 34.20 17.11
C THR A 14 1.13 34.68 15.84
N CYS A 15 1.28 35.94 15.45
CA CYS A 15 0.75 36.47 14.20
C CYS A 15 1.50 35.87 12.99
N ALA A 16 2.83 35.75 13.07
CA ALA A 16 3.61 35.07 12.04
C ALA A 16 3.20 33.59 11.89
N ARG A 17 2.96 32.89 13.00
CA ARG A 17 2.50 31.50 12.98
C ARG A 17 1.10 31.36 12.36
N SER A 18 0.16 32.26 12.69
CA SER A 18 -1.21 32.19 12.15
C SER A 18 -1.25 32.51 10.65
N SER A 19 -0.50 33.51 10.20
CA SER A 19 -0.31 33.79 8.77
C SER A 19 0.34 32.62 8.04
N LEU A 20 1.34 31.98 8.66
CA LEU A 20 2.02 30.84 8.06
C LEU A 20 1.12 29.60 8.00
N LEU A 21 0.28 29.36 9.01
CA LEU A 21 -0.74 28.32 8.96
C LEU A 21 -1.76 28.56 7.84
N ALA A 22 -2.16 29.81 7.60
CA ALA A 22 -3.02 30.15 6.47
C ALA A 22 -2.31 29.87 5.13
N ALA A 23 -1.05 30.29 4.99
CA ALA A 23 -0.25 30.04 3.79
C ALA A 23 -0.03 28.53 3.53
N VAL A 24 0.21 27.74 4.58
CA VAL A 24 0.40 26.28 4.48
C VAL A 24 -0.89 25.54 4.11
N ARG A 25 -2.05 26.07 4.52
CA ARG A 25 -3.35 25.53 4.11
C ARG A 25 -3.62 25.74 2.62
N GLU A 26 -3.15 26.84 2.06
CA GLU A 26 -3.28 27.14 0.64
C GLU A 26 -2.23 26.40 -0.19
N ASP A 27 -0.97 26.41 0.27
CA ASP A 27 0.16 25.76 -0.38
C ASP A 27 1.04 24.99 0.63
N GLY A 28 1.00 23.66 0.58
CA GLY A 28 1.85 22.80 1.42
C GLY A 28 3.36 23.04 1.26
N ARG A 29 3.81 23.62 0.13
CA ARG A 29 5.22 24.01 -0.11
C ARG A 29 5.67 25.20 0.72
N ALA A 30 4.75 26.00 1.26
CA ALA A 30 5.07 27.15 2.09
C ALA A 30 5.92 26.77 3.32
N LEU A 31 5.90 25.49 3.72
CA LEU A 31 6.74 24.93 4.79
C LEU A 31 8.26 25.08 4.52
N GLN A 32 8.67 25.20 3.26
CA GLN A 32 10.07 25.49 2.90
C GLN A 32 10.56 26.81 3.50
N TYR A 33 9.69 27.82 3.59
CA TYR A 33 10.02 29.16 4.09
C TYR A 33 9.78 29.29 5.61
N ALA A 34 9.26 28.24 6.24
CA ALA A 34 8.91 28.19 7.64
C ALA A 34 10.06 27.75 8.54
N SER A 35 11.28 28.25 8.32
CA SER A 35 12.52 27.78 8.95
C SER A 35 12.51 27.61 10.48
N PRO A 36 11.80 28.43 11.29
CA PRO A 36 11.66 28.15 12.73
C PRO A 36 10.54 27.15 13.08
N TYR A 37 9.58 26.90 12.19
CA TYR A 37 8.38 26.09 12.43
C TYR A 37 8.39 24.73 11.72
N GLN A 38 9.50 24.33 11.08
CA GLN A 38 9.65 22.99 10.48
C GLN A 38 9.64 21.85 11.52
N GLY A 39 9.79 22.19 12.80
CA GLY A 39 9.63 21.29 13.95
C GLY A 39 8.21 21.24 14.51
N ASP A 40 7.30 22.11 14.06
CA ASP A 40 5.92 22.15 14.58
C ASP A 40 5.08 21.06 13.94
N LYS A 41 4.77 20.02 14.72
CA LYS A 41 3.99 18.86 14.26
C LYS A 41 2.66 19.27 13.62
N GLU A 42 1.90 20.18 14.23
CA GLU A 42 0.60 20.64 13.69
C GLU A 42 0.75 21.27 12.30
N LEU A 43 1.75 22.12 12.14
CA LEU A 43 1.97 22.88 10.92
C LEU A 43 2.47 21.96 9.80
N VAL A 44 3.35 21.01 10.15
CA VAL A 44 3.77 19.94 9.25
C VAL A 44 2.60 19.04 8.86
N LEU A 45 1.76 18.60 9.80
CA LEU A 45 0.59 17.78 9.49
C LEU A 45 -0.38 18.49 8.54
N THR A 46 -0.60 19.80 8.73
CA THR A 46 -1.42 20.60 7.79
C THR A 46 -0.80 20.73 6.41
N ALA A 47 0.53 20.86 6.31
CA ALA A 47 1.22 20.95 5.03
C ALA A 47 1.19 19.62 4.27
N VAL A 48 1.41 18.54 5.01
CA VAL A 48 1.51 17.18 4.51
C VAL A 48 0.15 16.65 4.08
N SER A 49 -0.94 17.03 4.78
CA SER A 49 -2.30 16.70 4.37
C SER A 49 -2.71 17.39 3.06
N GLN A 50 -2.22 18.60 2.80
CA GLN A 50 -2.40 19.25 1.50
C GLN A 50 -1.49 18.63 0.43
N GLN A 51 -0.21 18.49 0.74
CA GLN A 51 0.78 17.96 -0.19
C GLN A 51 1.74 17.00 0.51
N GLY A 52 1.58 15.70 0.27
CA GLY A 52 2.40 14.67 0.92
C GLY A 52 3.92 14.86 0.75
N LEU A 53 4.37 15.45 -0.36
CA LEU A 53 5.79 15.75 -0.60
C LEU A 53 6.34 16.89 0.27
N ALA A 54 5.50 17.68 0.94
CA ALA A 54 5.94 18.72 1.88
C ALA A 54 6.75 18.16 3.05
N LEU A 55 6.63 16.85 3.32
CA LEU A 55 7.43 16.13 4.31
C LEU A 55 8.95 16.32 4.13
N GLN A 56 9.42 16.60 2.90
CA GLN A 56 10.84 16.87 2.64
C GLN A 56 11.38 18.12 3.37
N HIS A 57 10.49 19.08 3.68
CA HIS A 57 10.83 20.32 4.39
C HIS A 57 10.65 20.19 5.91
N ALA A 58 10.06 19.10 6.39
CA ALA A 58 9.91 18.86 7.80
C ALA A 58 11.27 18.60 8.47
N SER A 59 11.36 18.95 9.76
CA SER A 59 12.54 18.67 10.56
C SER A 59 12.90 17.17 10.52
N PRO A 60 14.19 16.81 10.66
CA PRO A 60 14.62 15.41 10.70
C PRO A 60 13.86 14.58 11.74
N SER A 61 13.53 15.18 12.89
CA SER A 61 12.76 14.55 13.97
C SER A 61 11.36 14.15 13.52
N LEU A 62 10.64 15.05 12.83
CA LEU A 62 9.28 14.76 12.34
C LEU A 62 9.26 13.80 11.14
N ARG A 63 10.33 13.76 10.34
CA ARG A 63 10.49 12.69 9.32
C ARG A 63 10.71 11.30 9.94
N GLY A 64 11.00 11.24 11.23
CA GLY A 64 11.03 10.02 12.04
C GLY A 64 9.73 9.73 12.79
N ASP A 65 8.72 10.61 12.71
CA ASP A 65 7.43 10.40 13.35
C ASP A 65 6.51 9.60 12.41
N ALA A 66 6.11 8.40 12.85
CA ALA A 66 5.28 7.49 12.07
C ALA A 66 3.94 8.12 11.69
N GLU A 67 3.34 8.96 12.55
CA GLU A 67 2.05 9.59 12.28
C GLU A 67 2.13 10.62 11.15
N VAL A 68 3.18 11.45 11.19
CA VAL A 68 3.45 12.47 10.16
C VAL A 68 3.79 11.81 8.83
N VAL A 69 4.58 10.74 8.85
CA VAL A 69 4.91 10.02 7.62
C VAL A 69 3.69 9.26 7.08
N LEU A 70 2.89 8.64 7.93
CA LEU A 70 1.70 7.91 7.48
C LEU A 70 0.68 8.84 6.83
N THR A 71 0.45 10.03 7.40
CA THR A 71 -0.41 11.06 6.78
C THR A 71 0.15 11.52 5.44
N ALA A 72 1.48 11.69 5.33
CA ALA A 72 2.15 11.99 4.06
C ALA A 72 1.94 10.91 3.01
N VAL A 73 2.09 9.65 3.41
CA VAL A 73 1.99 8.48 2.54
C VAL A 73 0.57 8.29 2.05
N LYS A 74 -0.43 8.46 2.92
CA LYS A 74 -1.85 8.43 2.53
C LYS A 74 -2.17 9.49 1.48
N GLN A 75 -1.56 10.67 1.59
CA GLN A 75 -1.74 11.74 0.60
C GLN A 75 -0.94 11.49 -0.69
N ASN A 76 0.29 10.99 -0.58
CA ASN A 76 1.13 10.63 -1.72
C ASN A 76 2.11 9.51 -1.34
N GLY A 77 1.95 8.33 -1.94
CA GLY A 77 2.79 7.16 -1.66
C GLY A 77 4.30 7.41 -1.88
N LEU A 78 4.68 8.35 -2.75
CA LEU A 78 6.09 8.72 -2.97
C LEU A 78 6.72 9.44 -1.77
N ALA A 79 5.91 10.01 -0.86
CA ALA A 79 6.40 10.65 0.35
C ALA A 79 7.15 9.69 1.28
N PHE A 80 6.91 8.37 1.15
CA PHE A 80 7.67 7.34 1.86
C PHE A 80 9.19 7.48 1.68
N GLY A 81 9.64 7.95 0.51
CA GLY A 81 11.06 8.18 0.25
C GLY A 81 11.70 9.27 1.12
N MET A 82 10.89 10.18 1.66
CA MET A 82 11.34 11.29 2.51
C MET A 82 11.40 10.90 4.00
N ALA A 83 10.85 9.74 4.36
CA ALA A 83 10.88 9.23 5.72
C ALA A 83 12.30 8.87 6.17
N SER A 84 12.49 8.89 7.49
CA SER A 84 13.73 8.42 8.11
C SER A 84 14.04 6.97 7.71
N ARG A 85 15.33 6.60 7.73
CA ARG A 85 15.74 5.21 7.41
C ARG A 85 15.10 4.16 8.33
N LEU A 86 14.82 4.53 9.58
CA LEU A 86 14.19 3.64 10.56
C LEU A 86 12.77 3.29 10.11
N LEU A 87 11.93 4.29 9.83
CA LEU A 87 10.56 4.08 9.36
C LEU A 87 10.48 3.42 7.98
N ARG A 88 11.50 3.62 7.12
CA ARG A 88 11.57 2.89 5.84
C ARG A 88 11.80 1.40 6.00
N SER A 89 12.24 0.94 7.18
CA SER A 89 12.38 -0.48 7.49
C SER A 89 11.04 -1.12 7.87
N ASP A 90 10.00 -0.32 8.13
CA ASP A 90 8.67 -0.82 8.49
C ASP A 90 7.90 -1.26 7.25
N ASP A 91 7.65 -2.56 7.18
CA ASP A 91 6.97 -3.19 6.05
C ASP A 91 5.49 -2.76 5.96
N GLY A 92 4.83 -2.51 7.10
CA GLY A 92 3.46 -2.01 7.13
C GLY A 92 3.29 -0.61 6.54
N LEU A 93 4.26 0.28 6.80
CA LEU A 93 4.26 1.64 6.27
C LEU A 93 4.56 1.63 4.76
N LEU A 94 5.50 0.77 4.34
CA LEU A 94 5.76 0.53 2.92
C LEU A 94 4.52 -0.02 2.20
N LEU A 95 3.79 -0.97 2.80
CA LEU A 95 2.61 -1.55 2.15
C LEU A 95 1.53 -0.48 1.93
N ALA A 96 1.28 0.39 2.91
CA ALA A 96 0.38 1.53 2.75
C ALA A 96 0.85 2.47 1.61
N ALA A 97 2.16 2.69 1.48
CA ALA A 97 2.71 3.49 0.39
C ALA A 97 2.55 2.85 -0.98
N VAL A 98 2.76 1.54 -1.07
CA VAL A 98 2.61 0.75 -2.30
C VAL A 98 1.15 0.70 -2.74
N GLN A 99 0.22 0.53 -1.80
CA GLN A 99 -1.22 0.58 -2.07
C GLN A 99 -1.64 1.95 -2.64
N GLN A 100 -1.07 3.04 -2.13
CA GLN A 100 -1.36 4.37 -2.65
C GLN A 100 -0.67 4.63 -4.01
N ASN A 101 0.57 4.17 -4.17
CA ASN A 101 1.33 4.28 -5.42
C ASN A 101 2.35 3.14 -5.55
N GLY A 102 2.15 2.24 -6.51
CA GLY A 102 3.03 1.09 -6.73
C GLY A 102 4.50 1.48 -6.98
N LEU A 103 4.78 2.68 -7.50
CA LEU A 103 6.13 3.19 -7.72
C LEU A 103 6.86 3.57 -6.42
N ALA A 104 6.16 3.64 -5.28
CA ALA A 104 6.77 3.87 -3.96
C ALA A 104 7.84 2.80 -3.62
N LEU A 105 7.74 1.63 -4.24
CA LEU A 105 8.72 0.55 -4.12
C LEU A 105 10.16 0.98 -4.49
N GLN A 106 10.34 2.03 -5.30
CA GLN A 106 11.66 2.57 -5.63
C GLN A 106 12.45 3.03 -4.38
N HIS A 107 11.73 3.46 -3.34
CA HIS A 107 12.32 3.97 -2.10
C HIS A 107 12.51 2.87 -1.03
N ALA A 108 11.99 1.67 -1.29
CA ALA A 108 12.09 0.52 -0.40
C ALA A 108 13.53 -0.01 -0.32
N LEU A 109 13.85 -0.59 0.83
CA LEU A 109 15.13 -1.22 1.07
C LEU A 109 15.25 -2.50 0.20
N ARG A 110 16.49 -2.92 -0.06
CA ARG A 110 16.74 -4.14 -0.86
C ARG A 110 16.02 -5.37 -0.29
N ARG A 111 15.98 -5.50 1.04
CA ARG A 111 15.28 -6.60 1.73
C ARG A 111 13.80 -6.66 1.32
N GLN A 112 13.12 -5.51 1.33
CA GLN A 112 11.70 -5.38 1.02
C GLN A 112 11.38 -5.62 -0.45
N ARG A 113 12.28 -5.22 -1.36
CA ARG A 113 12.13 -5.47 -2.81
C ARG A 113 12.28 -6.95 -3.21
N ASN A 114 12.87 -7.75 -2.33
CA ASN A 114 12.97 -9.19 -2.50
C ASN A 114 11.75 -9.92 -1.90
N CYS A 115 10.85 -9.22 -1.20
CA CYS A 115 9.67 -9.83 -0.60
C CYS A 115 8.56 -9.99 -1.63
N TRP A 116 8.12 -11.23 -1.84
CA TRP A 116 7.03 -11.57 -2.75
C TRP A 116 5.73 -10.79 -2.46
N PRO A 117 5.22 -10.71 -1.21
CA PRO A 117 3.93 -10.06 -0.96
C PRO A 117 3.93 -8.57 -1.32
N ILE A 118 5.05 -7.88 -1.04
CA ILE A 118 5.22 -6.46 -1.37
C ILE A 118 5.36 -6.27 -2.89
N ALA A 119 6.08 -7.16 -3.56
CA ALA A 119 6.23 -7.12 -5.02
C ALA A 119 4.90 -7.34 -5.74
N VAL A 120 4.11 -8.34 -5.31
CA VAL A 120 2.77 -8.60 -5.86
C VAL A 120 1.87 -7.39 -5.64
N ALA A 121 1.81 -6.85 -4.41
CA ALA A 121 1.00 -5.66 -4.13
C ALA A 121 1.38 -4.46 -5.02
N ALA A 122 2.69 -4.27 -5.28
CA ALA A 122 3.15 -3.19 -6.14
C ALA A 122 2.79 -3.39 -7.62
N VAL A 123 2.94 -4.61 -8.14
CA VAL A 123 2.61 -4.95 -9.53
C VAL A 123 1.11 -4.89 -9.79
N VAL A 124 0.29 -5.38 -8.84
CA VAL A 124 -1.17 -5.30 -8.90
C VAL A 124 -1.62 -3.83 -8.96
N GLN A 125 -0.97 -2.95 -8.19
CA GLN A 125 -1.28 -1.53 -8.23
C GLN A 125 -0.77 -0.83 -9.50
N CYS A 126 0.43 -1.21 -9.99
CA CYS A 126 1.07 -0.57 -11.12
C CYS A 126 2.03 -1.55 -11.83
N GLY A 127 1.72 -1.96 -13.06
CA GLY A 127 2.58 -2.86 -13.86
C GLY A 127 4.05 -2.41 -13.97
N PRO A 128 4.35 -1.12 -14.26
CA PRO A 128 5.72 -0.59 -14.29
C PRO A 128 6.48 -0.66 -12.95
N ALA A 129 5.83 -0.94 -11.82
CA ALA A 129 6.52 -1.15 -10.55
C ALA A 129 7.45 -2.38 -10.59
N LEU A 130 7.24 -3.29 -11.55
CA LEU A 130 8.11 -4.44 -11.80
C LEU A 130 9.58 -4.03 -11.96
N GLN A 131 9.89 -2.84 -12.49
CA GLN A 131 11.26 -2.35 -12.67
C GLN A 131 12.05 -2.26 -11.34
N PHE A 132 11.36 -2.01 -10.22
CA PHE A 132 11.98 -1.83 -8.91
C PHE A 132 12.07 -3.13 -8.12
N VAL A 133 11.35 -4.16 -8.56
CA VAL A 133 11.37 -5.49 -7.95
C VAL A 133 12.74 -6.14 -8.18
N SER A 134 13.14 -7.01 -7.25
CA SER A 134 14.40 -7.74 -7.37
C SER A 134 14.50 -8.54 -8.68
N PRO A 135 15.70 -8.67 -9.28
CA PRO A 135 15.89 -9.47 -10.50
C PRO A 135 15.36 -10.91 -10.35
N TYR A 136 15.50 -11.49 -9.16
CA TYR A 136 15.01 -12.84 -8.85
C TYR A 136 13.49 -12.97 -9.02
N LEU A 137 12.74 -11.93 -8.67
CA LEU A 137 11.27 -11.92 -8.80
C LEU A 137 10.81 -11.46 -10.19
N ARG A 138 11.65 -10.73 -10.93
CA ARG A 138 11.41 -10.39 -12.35
C ARG A 138 11.59 -11.58 -13.29
N ASP A 139 12.24 -12.64 -12.81
CA ASP A 139 12.31 -13.95 -13.45
C ASP A 139 11.04 -14.79 -13.25
N SER A 140 10.18 -14.42 -12.30
CA SER A 140 8.97 -15.17 -11.99
C SER A 140 7.91 -14.92 -13.07
N LEU A 141 7.58 -15.96 -13.83
CA LEU A 141 6.59 -15.87 -14.90
C LEU A 141 5.23 -15.37 -14.39
N GLU A 142 4.76 -15.87 -13.24
CA GLU A 142 3.48 -15.48 -12.64
C GLU A 142 3.40 -13.95 -12.40
N LEU A 143 4.40 -13.37 -11.75
CA LEU A 143 4.43 -11.93 -11.46
C LEU A 143 4.49 -11.10 -12.74
N VAL A 144 5.27 -11.55 -13.72
CA VAL A 144 5.39 -10.88 -15.03
C VAL A 144 4.08 -10.95 -15.81
N LEU A 145 3.37 -12.08 -15.79
CA LEU A 145 2.07 -12.22 -16.44
C LEU A 145 1.03 -11.28 -15.82
N PHE A 146 0.98 -11.17 -14.48
CA PHE A 146 0.13 -10.18 -13.82
C PHE A 146 0.47 -8.74 -14.23
N ALA A 147 1.76 -8.42 -14.38
CA ALA A 147 2.19 -7.09 -14.81
C ALA A 147 1.77 -6.79 -16.26
N ILE A 148 1.95 -7.75 -17.17
CA ILE A 148 1.59 -7.61 -18.60
C ILE A 148 0.08 -7.45 -18.79
N GLN A 149 -0.72 -8.12 -17.96
CA GLN A 149 -2.17 -8.00 -18.01
C GLN A 149 -2.63 -6.55 -17.75
N GLN A 150 -1.92 -5.81 -16.89
CA GLN A 150 -2.22 -4.41 -16.60
C GLN A 150 -1.57 -3.46 -17.61
N ASP A 151 -0.28 -3.66 -17.89
CA ASP A 151 0.49 -2.85 -18.81
C ASP A 151 1.45 -3.72 -19.65
N PRO A 152 1.22 -3.85 -20.97
CA PRO A 152 2.11 -4.60 -21.86
C PRO A 152 3.55 -4.08 -21.87
N ALA A 153 3.78 -2.79 -21.58
CA ALA A 153 5.12 -2.22 -21.49
C ALA A 153 5.92 -2.79 -20.30
N ALA A 154 5.26 -3.46 -19.34
CA ALA A 154 5.94 -4.12 -18.24
C ALA A 154 6.88 -5.26 -18.68
N LEU A 155 6.67 -5.81 -19.89
CA LEU A 155 7.52 -6.85 -20.47
C LEU A 155 8.98 -6.40 -20.65
N ASP A 156 9.21 -5.10 -20.88
CA ASP A 156 10.57 -4.54 -21.03
C ASP A 156 11.37 -4.61 -19.73
N PHE A 157 10.68 -4.66 -18.58
CA PHE A 157 11.33 -4.74 -17.27
C PHE A 157 11.55 -6.18 -16.79
N ALA A 158 10.87 -7.16 -17.41
CA ALA A 158 11.07 -8.57 -17.13
C ALA A 158 12.48 -9.01 -17.50
N SER A 159 12.92 -10.16 -16.99
CA SER A 159 14.25 -10.65 -17.36
C SER A 159 14.31 -11.12 -18.80
N GLU A 160 15.51 -11.10 -19.37
CA GLU A 160 15.74 -11.54 -20.75
C GLU A 160 15.24 -12.96 -20.98
N ARG A 161 15.33 -13.84 -19.98
CA ARG A 161 14.80 -15.20 -20.03
C ARG A 161 13.30 -15.21 -20.23
N VAL A 162 12.54 -14.48 -19.41
CA VAL A 162 11.08 -14.42 -19.51
C VAL A 162 10.65 -13.67 -20.78
N ARG A 163 11.36 -12.60 -21.14
CA ARG A 163 11.13 -11.85 -22.38
C ARG A 163 11.41 -12.69 -23.63
N GLY A 164 12.40 -13.59 -23.60
CA GLY A 164 12.67 -14.54 -24.68
C GLY A 164 11.56 -15.59 -24.80
N LEU A 165 11.14 -16.18 -23.68
CA LEU A 165 10.05 -17.16 -23.62
C LEU A 165 8.72 -16.58 -24.12
N LEU A 166 8.33 -15.41 -23.59
CA LEU A 166 7.10 -14.74 -23.99
C LEU A 166 7.22 -14.08 -25.36
N GLY A 167 8.40 -13.57 -25.73
CA GLY A 167 8.64 -12.94 -27.02
C GLY A 167 8.56 -13.90 -28.19
N GLY A 168 8.90 -15.19 -28.00
CA GLY A 168 8.65 -16.24 -29.00
C GLY A 168 7.15 -16.53 -29.18
N VAL A 169 6.44 -16.61 -28.05
CA VAL A 169 4.98 -16.83 -28.03
C VAL A 169 4.19 -15.64 -28.60
N LEU A 170 4.63 -14.41 -28.33
CA LEU A 170 3.97 -13.17 -28.75
C LEU A 170 4.30 -12.76 -30.19
N ARG A 171 5.49 -13.10 -30.71
CA ARG A 171 5.85 -12.83 -32.12
C ARG A 171 5.35 -13.88 -33.10
N GLY A 172 4.85 -15.02 -32.63
CA GLY A 172 4.36 -16.09 -33.49
C GLY A 172 5.44 -16.64 -34.44
N GLU A 173 6.71 -16.55 -34.06
CA GLU A 173 7.86 -16.99 -34.85
C GLU A 173 8.24 -18.45 -34.61
N ASP A 174 7.34 -19.25 -34.03
CA ASP A 174 7.44 -20.71 -34.12
C ASP A 174 6.51 -21.22 -35.21
N GLN A 175 7.09 -21.42 -36.41
CA GLN A 175 6.67 -22.53 -37.27
C GLN A 175 6.98 -23.85 -36.55
N PHE A 176 6.18 -24.18 -35.54
CA PHE A 176 6.24 -25.48 -34.87
C PHE A 176 4.82 -26.04 -34.73
N TYR A 177 4.46 -26.87 -35.72
CA TYR A 177 3.29 -27.75 -35.84
C TYR A 177 1.97 -27.32 -35.17
N GLY A 178 1.10 -26.67 -35.95
CA GLY A 178 -0.28 -27.15 -36.10
C GLY A 178 -1.24 -27.04 -34.91
N TYR A 179 -1.15 -26.00 -34.08
CA TYR A 179 -2.23 -25.65 -33.15
C TYR A 179 -2.83 -24.29 -33.54
N GLN A 180 -4.09 -24.31 -33.98
CA GLN A 180 -4.93 -23.11 -34.02
C GLN A 180 -5.29 -22.73 -32.58
N GLY A 181 -4.32 -22.15 -31.86
CA GLY A 181 -4.51 -21.62 -30.51
C GLY A 181 -4.86 -20.15 -30.57
N GLU A 182 -6.01 -19.80 -29.99
CA GLU A 182 -6.46 -18.42 -29.77
C GLU A 182 -5.36 -17.54 -29.15
N PRO A 183 -5.20 -16.26 -29.56
CA PRO A 183 -4.18 -15.38 -28.99
C PRO A 183 -4.37 -15.27 -27.47
N LEU A 184 -3.26 -15.18 -26.72
CA LEU A 184 -3.24 -15.07 -25.25
C LEU A 184 -4.11 -13.92 -24.71
N GLU A 185 -4.44 -12.92 -25.52
CA GLU A 185 -5.46 -11.91 -25.21
C GLU A 185 -6.83 -12.51 -24.86
N ARG A 186 -7.20 -13.60 -25.52
CA ARG A 186 -8.43 -14.37 -25.27
C ARG A 186 -8.28 -15.27 -24.04
N MET A 187 -7.09 -15.80 -23.80
CA MET A 187 -6.80 -16.69 -22.66
C MET A 187 -6.71 -15.92 -21.34
N ALA A 188 -6.05 -14.75 -21.33
CA ALA A 188 -6.05 -13.83 -20.17
C ALA A 188 -7.47 -13.34 -19.83
N ARG A 189 -8.29 -13.04 -20.84
CA ARG A 189 -9.72 -12.73 -20.65
C ARG A 189 -10.51 -13.94 -20.15
N SER A 190 -10.24 -15.13 -20.69
CA SER A 190 -10.91 -16.38 -20.31
C SER A 190 -10.61 -16.81 -18.87
N MET A 191 -9.39 -16.61 -18.37
CA MET A 191 -9.03 -16.95 -16.99
C MET A 191 -9.73 -16.05 -15.97
N THR A 192 -10.01 -14.79 -16.32
CA THR A 192 -10.81 -13.88 -15.47
C THR A 192 -12.32 -14.10 -15.58
N SER A 193 -12.81 -14.67 -16.69
CA SER A 193 -14.25 -14.93 -16.87
C SER A 193 -14.76 -16.13 -16.06
N THR A 194 -13.90 -17.07 -15.67
CA THR A 194 -14.32 -18.24 -14.88
C THR A 194 -14.41 -17.97 -13.37
N GLU A 195 -14.01 -16.79 -12.90
CA GLU A 195 -14.23 -16.38 -11.49
C GLU A 195 -15.45 -15.46 -11.31
N SER A 196 -16.15 -15.10 -12.39
CA SER A 196 -17.39 -14.31 -12.35
C SER A 196 -18.63 -15.18 -12.62
N THR A 197 -18.75 -16.32 -11.94
CA THR A 197 -20.05 -16.97 -11.69
C THR A 197 -20.39 -16.79 -10.21
N ALA A 198 -20.49 -15.54 -9.79
CA ALA A 198 -21.07 -15.13 -8.51
C ALA A 198 -22.24 -14.15 -8.76
N SER A 199 -23.03 -14.41 -9.80
CA SER A 199 -24.26 -13.66 -10.11
C SER A 199 -25.52 -14.53 -10.14
N ASP A 200 -25.45 -15.82 -9.80
CA ASP A 200 -26.63 -16.69 -9.75
C ASP A 200 -27.23 -16.79 -8.33
N VAL A 201 -27.49 -15.62 -7.73
CA VAL A 201 -28.41 -15.48 -6.58
C VAL A 201 -29.34 -14.30 -6.82
N ASP A 202 -29.99 -14.26 -7.98
CA ASP A 202 -31.07 -13.31 -8.26
C ASP A 202 -32.17 -13.97 -9.10
N SER A 203 -32.82 -14.99 -8.53
CA SER A 203 -34.10 -15.54 -9.02
C SER A 203 -34.73 -16.45 -7.98
N LEU A 204 -35.07 -15.91 -6.81
CA LEU A 204 -36.23 -16.35 -6.03
C LEU A 204 -36.84 -15.13 -5.35
N GLY A 205 -37.56 -14.34 -6.15
CA GLY A 205 -38.51 -13.36 -5.65
C GLY A 205 -39.70 -14.03 -4.98
N ASP A 206 -40.15 -13.37 -3.91
CA ASP A 206 -41.53 -13.30 -3.45
C ASP A 206 -42.23 -14.57 -2.96
N VAL A 207 -42.16 -14.79 -1.64
CA VAL A 207 -43.38 -14.83 -0.80
C VAL A 207 -43.09 -14.16 0.54
N ILE A 208 -43.35 -12.85 0.61
CA ILE A 208 -43.65 -12.18 1.88
C ILE A 208 -45.17 -12.18 2.02
N SER A 209 -45.69 -13.01 2.93
CA SER A 209 -46.98 -12.77 3.56
C SER A 209 -46.98 -13.35 4.97
N SER A 210 -46.73 -12.43 5.90
CA SER A 210 -47.56 -12.22 7.08
C SER A 210 -47.44 -13.18 8.26
N GLY A 211 -47.01 -12.60 9.39
CA GLY A 211 -47.29 -13.04 10.76
C GLY A 211 -46.39 -14.18 11.20
N ASP A 212 -45.89 -14.25 12.41
CA ASP A 212 -46.07 -13.50 13.66
C ASP A 212 -44.98 -14.06 14.60
N GLU A 213 -44.62 -13.34 15.65
CA GLU A 213 -44.14 -13.85 16.97
C GLU A 213 -43.03 -14.95 17.00
N ALA A 214 -42.08 -15.01 17.92
CA ALA A 214 -41.60 -14.27 19.05
C ALA A 214 -40.50 -15.19 19.63
N GLN A 215 -39.45 -14.59 20.20
CA GLN A 215 -38.70 -15.10 21.36
C GLN A 215 -37.73 -16.30 21.24
N ASP A 216 -36.55 -16.01 21.80
CA ASP A 216 -35.65 -16.85 22.60
C ASP A 216 -34.94 -18.04 21.93
N GLU A 217 -33.61 -18.00 21.87
CA GLU A 217 -32.78 -18.44 22.99
C GLU A 217 -31.30 -18.10 22.79
N ALA A 218 -30.67 -17.73 23.90
CA ALA A 218 -29.26 -17.47 24.07
C ALA A 218 -28.44 -18.76 24.14
N SER A 219 -27.21 -18.73 23.62
CA SER A 219 -25.99 -19.29 24.24
C SER A 219 -24.86 -19.25 23.21
N VAL A 220 -23.98 -18.26 23.26
CA VAL A 220 -22.72 -18.31 24.03
C VAL A 220 -21.84 -19.48 23.56
N TRP A 221 -20.84 -19.17 22.74
CA TRP A 221 -19.66 -20.01 22.58
C TRP A 221 -18.43 -19.12 22.43
N GLU A 222 -17.58 -19.11 23.46
CA GLU A 222 -16.10 -19.07 23.46
C GLU A 222 -15.65 -19.33 24.91
N PRO A 223 -14.38 -19.68 25.21
CA PRO A 223 -13.36 -20.38 24.41
C PRO A 223 -12.78 -21.62 25.15
N ALA A 224 -12.03 -22.44 24.42
CA ALA A 224 -11.29 -23.57 24.96
C ALA A 224 -10.00 -23.11 25.66
N GLU A 225 -9.76 -23.61 26.87
CA GLU A 225 -8.47 -24.08 27.39
C GLU A 225 -8.67 -24.59 28.83
N ASN A 226 -8.16 -25.79 29.13
CA ASN A 226 -7.28 -26.07 30.28
C ASN A 226 -7.43 -27.51 30.83
N SER A 227 -6.27 -28.16 30.91
CA SER A 227 -5.84 -29.07 31.98
C SER A 227 -6.37 -30.50 32.11
N SER A 228 -5.42 -31.40 31.85
CA SER A 228 -4.88 -32.32 32.87
C SER A 228 -5.65 -33.61 33.14
N MET A 229 -5.16 -34.68 32.50
CA MET A 229 -5.28 -36.05 33.00
C MET A 229 -4.40 -36.27 34.24
N PRO A 230 -4.71 -37.29 35.05
CA PRO A 230 -3.66 -38.15 35.59
C PRO A 230 -3.95 -39.66 35.52
N LEU A 231 -2.85 -40.42 35.31
CA LEU A 231 -2.39 -41.66 35.97
C LEU A 231 -3.47 -42.53 36.65
N GLU A 232 -3.58 -43.85 36.48
CA GLU A 232 -2.62 -44.97 36.52
C GLU A 232 -3.55 -46.20 36.38
N ALA A 233 -3.29 -47.28 35.64
CA ALA A 233 -2.37 -48.35 35.98
C ALA A 233 -2.77 -49.61 35.18
N TRP A 234 -1.81 -50.56 35.11
CA TRP A 234 -1.91 -52.00 34.89
C TRP A 234 -1.22 -52.58 33.64
N GLN A 235 -0.37 -53.54 33.98
CA GLN A 235 0.83 -54.06 33.35
C GLN A 235 0.58 -55.27 32.42
N PRO A 236 1.63 -55.77 31.73
CA PRO A 236 1.51 -56.58 30.52
C PRO A 236 1.62 -58.09 30.76
N GLN A 237 1.26 -58.87 29.73
CA GLN A 237 1.90 -60.14 29.38
C GLN A 237 2.27 -60.12 27.90
#